data_AF-A0A9P6TA42-F1
#
_entry.id   AF-A0A9P6TA42-F1
#
_cell.length_a   1.000
_cell.length_b   1.000
_cell.length_c   1.000
_cell.angle_alpha   90.00
_cell.angle_beta   90.00
_cell.angle_gamma   90.00
#
_symmetry.space_group_name_H-M   'P 1'
#
loop_
_entity.id
_entity.type
_entity.pdbx_description
1 polymer ?
#
loop_
_entity_poly.entity_id
_entity_poly.type
_entity_poly.pdbx_seq_one_letter_code
_entity_poly.pdbx_strand_id
1 'polypeptide(L)'
;QHGKAASVDEKMVTAEWKCLTIICKSYHPKEVFNMDEKGLFYVIPPDHALANAVAHGLKSSNNRLTFALTCNALGTKKLEPLIIGRYQRLHCFKRRSGSELGFSYFFNTKAWMNHMIFQDWIAKLNLKCVAKQRHILLLLDNFASHLLPPAPLTNVRVEFFQLNMTSHLQPLDGGIIQNFKSNFKT
;
A
#
# COMPACT_ATOMS: atom_id res chain seq x y z
N GLN A 1 -2.27 0.63 18.23
CA GLN A 1 -2.42 2.00 18.77
C GLN A 1 -3.22 2.79 17.76
N HIS A 2 -4.40 3.23 18.17
CA HIS A 2 -5.34 3.97 17.34
C HIS A 2 -4.80 5.38 17.07
N GLY A 3 -4.69 5.75 15.79
CA GLY A 3 -4.41 7.12 15.39
C GLY A 3 -5.59 7.99 15.83
N LYS A 4 -5.32 8.99 16.66
CA LYS A 4 -6.30 10.03 17.00
C LYS A 4 -6.72 10.72 15.71
N ALA A 5 -7.98 10.54 15.30
CA ALA A 5 -8.62 11.46 14.38
C ALA A 5 -8.67 12.82 15.08
N ALA A 6 -7.70 13.69 14.77
CA ALA A 6 -7.83 15.10 15.11
C ALA A 6 -9.09 15.59 14.42
N SER A 7 -9.93 16.36 15.13
CA SER A 7 -11.15 16.97 14.59
C SER A 7 -10.80 17.73 13.33
N VAL A 8 -11.08 17.16 12.15
CA VAL A 8 -10.75 17.80 10.89
C VAL A 8 -11.84 18.81 10.55
N ASP A 9 -11.45 20.01 10.17
CA ASP A 9 -12.37 21.05 9.72
C ASP A 9 -13.08 20.58 8.43
N GLU A 10 -14.39 20.39 8.48
CA GLU A 10 -15.23 19.95 7.35
C GLU A 10 -15.07 20.85 6.11
N LYS A 11 -14.71 22.12 6.31
CA LYS A 11 -14.42 23.04 5.20
C LYS A 11 -13.15 22.66 4.45
N MET A 12 -12.12 22.21 5.17
CA MET A 12 -10.88 21.71 4.58
C MET A 12 -11.13 20.40 3.81
N VAL A 13 -11.95 19.51 4.39
CA VAL A 13 -12.42 18.28 3.71
C VAL A 13 -13.12 18.57 2.40
N THR A 14 -14.05 19.51 2.44
CA THR A 14 -14.84 19.87 1.25
C THR A 14 -13.96 20.53 0.19
N ALA A 15 -13.01 21.38 0.59
CA ALA A 15 -12.09 22.04 -0.33
C ALA A 15 -11.15 21.04 -1.01
N GLU A 16 -10.56 20.12 -0.25
CA GLU A 16 -9.69 19.07 -0.79
C GLU A 16 -10.45 18.15 -1.74
N TRP A 17 -11.65 17.70 -1.36
CA TRP A 17 -12.52 16.91 -2.23
C TRP A 17 -12.79 17.62 -3.55
N LYS A 18 -13.07 18.93 -3.53
CA LYS A 18 -13.30 19.72 -4.74
C LYS A 18 -12.05 19.73 -5.62
N CYS A 19 -10.88 19.99 -5.06
CA CYS A 19 -9.62 20.00 -5.79
C CYS A 19 -9.31 18.64 -6.43
N LEU A 20 -9.36 17.56 -5.65
CA LEU A 20 -9.11 16.20 -6.16
C LEU A 20 -10.15 15.79 -7.19
N THR A 21 -11.43 16.17 -7.01
CA THR A 21 -12.47 15.89 -8.00
C THR A 21 -12.19 16.59 -9.33
N ILE A 22 -11.72 17.84 -9.31
CA ILE A 22 -11.34 18.58 -10.53
C ILE A 22 -10.18 17.87 -11.25
N ILE A 23 -9.15 17.48 -10.50
CA ILE A 23 -8.01 16.76 -11.07
C ILE A 23 -8.44 15.41 -11.63
N CYS A 24 -9.19 14.60 -10.86
CA CYS A 24 -9.70 13.29 -11.30
C CYS A 24 -10.57 13.40 -12.55
N LYS A 25 -11.37 14.47 -12.70
CA LYS A 25 -12.19 14.70 -13.90
C LYS A 25 -11.38 14.94 -15.18
N SER A 26 -10.10 15.34 -15.06
CA SER A 26 -9.20 15.43 -16.22
C SER A 26 -8.67 14.08 -16.70
N TYR A 27 -8.96 13.00 -15.98
CA TYR A 27 -8.57 11.62 -16.32
C TYR A 27 -9.81 10.75 -16.52
N HIS A 28 -9.70 9.77 -17.41
CA HIS A 28 -10.70 8.71 -17.46
C HIS A 28 -10.58 7.85 -16.18
N PRO A 29 -11.69 7.38 -15.56
CA PRO A 29 -11.63 6.61 -14.30
C PRO A 29 -10.76 5.34 -14.34
N LYS A 30 -10.52 4.77 -15.53
CA LYS A 30 -9.56 3.65 -15.72
C LYS A 30 -8.11 4.04 -15.45
N GLU A 31 -7.79 5.33 -15.57
CA GLU A 31 -6.47 5.96 -15.48
C GLU A 31 -6.22 6.63 -14.12
N VAL A 32 -7.23 6.69 -13.25
CA VAL A 32 -7.08 7.14 -11.87
C VAL A 32 -6.81 5.91 -11.00
N PHE A 33 -5.67 5.90 -10.32
CA PHE A 33 -5.24 4.85 -9.41
C PHE A 33 -5.11 5.39 -8.00
N ASN A 34 -5.32 4.51 -7.04
CA ASN A 34 -5.00 4.75 -5.64
C ASN A 34 -4.12 3.59 -5.14
N MET A 35 -3.12 3.92 -4.33
CA MET A 35 -2.30 2.94 -3.62
C MET A 35 -2.42 3.16 -2.12
N ASP A 36 -2.40 2.05 -1.38
CA ASP A 36 -2.37 2.07 0.08
C ASP A 36 -1.54 0.89 0.62
N GLU A 37 -0.90 1.09 1.76
CA GLU A 37 -0.10 0.09 2.47
C GLU A 37 -0.87 -0.61 3.58
N LYS A 38 -0.73 -1.93 3.61
CA LYS A 38 -1.23 -2.75 4.71
C LYS A 38 -0.17 -3.68 5.27
N GLY A 39 -0.01 -3.65 6.59
CA GLY A 39 0.73 -4.67 7.33
C GLY A 39 -0.12 -5.91 7.57
N LEU A 40 0.41 -7.09 7.24
CA LEU A 40 -0.08 -8.39 7.68
C LEU A 40 0.91 -8.99 8.68
N PHE A 41 0.41 -9.38 9.84
CA PHE A 41 1.15 -10.15 10.84
C PHE A 41 0.68 -11.60 10.72
N TYR A 42 1.58 -12.51 10.35
CA TYR A 42 1.24 -13.89 9.99
C TYR A 42 1.73 -14.94 11.01
N VAL A 43 2.13 -14.50 12.20
CA VAL A 43 2.34 -15.39 13.35
C VAL A 43 1.22 -15.12 14.32
N ILE A 44 0.10 -15.81 14.10
CA ILE A 44 -1.01 -15.90 15.05
C ILE A 44 -0.71 -17.18 15.86
N PRO A 45 -0.52 -17.12 17.19
CA PRO A 45 -0.49 -18.34 17.99
C PRO A 45 -1.82 -19.07 17.78
N PRO A 46 -1.87 -20.41 17.71
CA PRO A 46 -3.15 -21.10 17.60
C PRO A 46 -4.05 -20.72 18.79
N ASP A 47 -5.27 -20.26 18.50
CA ASP A 47 -6.26 -19.81 19.51
C ASP A 47 -6.75 -20.95 20.45
N HIS A 48 -6.28 -22.19 20.24
CA HIS A 48 -6.57 -23.32 21.11
C HIS A 48 -5.33 -24.19 21.31
N ALA A 49 -4.44 -23.79 22.22
CA ALA A 49 -3.57 -24.74 22.91
C ALA A 49 -4.21 -25.09 24.27
N LEU A 50 -5.07 -26.10 24.25
CA LEU A 50 -5.43 -26.87 25.44
C LEU A 50 -4.18 -27.64 25.90
N ALA A 51 -3.26 -26.98 26.60
CA ALA A 51 -2.18 -27.66 27.31
C ALA A 51 -1.61 -26.76 28.41
N ASN A 52 -1.75 -27.24 29.64
CA ASN A 52 -1.20 -26.69 30.87
C ASN A 52 0.33 -26.59 30.81
N ALA A 53 0.86 -25.47 30.34
CA ALA A 53 2.19 -25.02 30.68
C ALA A 53 2.23 -23.51 30.50
N VAL A 54 2.49 -22.80 31.59
CA VAL A 54 2.82 -21.37 31.58
C VAL A 54 4.14 -21.23 30.80
N ALA A 55 4.03 -21.07 29.48
CA ALA A 55 5.17 -20.72 28.63
C ALA A 55 5.42 -19.22 28.81
N HIS A 56 6.12 -18.87 29.89
CA HIS A 56 6.79 -17.58 30.01
C HIS A 56 7.68 -17.38 28.78
N GLY A 57 7.30 -16.44 27.90
CA GLY A 57 8.20 -15.92 26.87
C GLY A 57 7.93 -16.30 25.43
N LEU A 58 6.69 -16.58 25.01
CA LEU A 58 6.36 -16.51 23.57
C LEU A 58 6.36 -15.05 23.11
N LYS A 59 7.57 -14.51 22.89
CA LYS A 59 7.77 -13.24 22.18
C LYS A 59 7.17 -13.46 20.80
N SER A 60 6.00 -12.87 20.52
CA SER A 60 5.42 -12.98 19.17
C SER A 60 6.51 -12.52 18.21
N SER A 61 7.03 -13.45 17.41
CA SER A 61 8.03 -13.09 16.42
C SER A 61 7.29 -12.16 15.48
N ASN A 62 7.62 -10.88 15.53
CA ASN A 62 6.93 -9.77 14.88
C ASN A 62 7.18 -9.83 13.36
N ASN A 63 6.82 -10.96 12.77
CA ASN A 63 7.01 -11.33 11.38
C ASN A 63 5.91 -10.62 10.60
N ARG A 64 6.22 -9.39 10.22
CA ARG A 64 5.38 -8.52 9.41
C ARG A 64 5.73 -8.70 7.93
N LEU A 65 4.69 -8.76 7.11
CA LEU A 65 4.77 -8.43 5.68
C LEU A 65 3.99 -7.14 5.46
N THR A 66 4.53 -6.23 4.67
CA THR A 66 3.78 -5.06 4.18
C THR A 66 3.44 -5.27 2.72
N PHE A 67 2.19 -5.02 2.39
CA PHE A 67 1.67 -5.06 1.04
C PHE A 67 1.26 -3.65 0.66
N ALA A 68 1.84 -3.09 -0.39
CA ALA A 68 1.29 -1.91 -1.05
C ALA A 68 0.45 -2.39 -2.23
N LEU A 69 -0.84 -2.09 -2.19
CA LEU A 69 -1.81 -2.52 -3.20
C LEU A 69 -2.23 -1.30 -4.01
N THR A 70 -2.29 -1.45 -5.33
CA THR A 70 -2.68 -0.36 -6.23
C THR A 70 -3.76 -0.83 -7.19
N CYS A 71 -4.87 -0.09 -7.25
CA CYS A 71 -5.97 -0.37 -8.17
C CYS A 71 -6.52 0.90 -8.79
N ASN A 72 -7.14 0.77 -9.97
CA ASN A 72 -7.82 1.90 -10.59
C ASN A 72 -9.18 2.20 -9.93
N ALA A 73 -9.73 3.38 -10.17
CA ALA A 73 -10.98 3.85 -9.57
C ALA A 73 -12.19 2.99 -9.95
N LEU A 74 -12.11 2.24 -11.06
CA LEU A 74 -13.15 1.28 -11.46
C LEU A 74 -12.97 -0.12 -10.85
N GLY A 75 -11.87 -0.40 -10.14
CA GLY A 75 -11.54 -1.73 -9.61
C GLY A 75 -11.23 -2.80 -10.66
N THR A 76 -11.28 -2.46 -11.95
CA THR A 76 -11.07 -3.36 -13.10
C THR A 76 -9.60 -3.71 -13.33
N LYS A 77 -8.68 -2.84 -12.88
CA LYS A 77 -7.24 -3.05 -12.98
C LYS A 77 -6.61 -2.99 -11.60
N LYS A 78 -5.93 -4.08 -11.24
CA LYS A 78 -5.03 -4.18 -10.10
C LYS A 78 -3.60 -4.27 -10.64
N LEU A 79 -2.68 -3.48 -10.08
CA LEU A 79 -1.27 -3.62 -10.39
C LEU A 79 -0.66 -4.77 -9.58
N GLU A 80 0.51 -5.24 -10.02
CA GLU A 80 1.29 -6.22 -9.26
C GLU A 80 1.54 -5.68 -7.85
N PRO A 81 1.26 -6.46 -6.79
CA PRO A 81 1.46 -6.00 -5.43
C PRO A 81 2.95 -5.80 -5.15
N LEU A 82 3.27 -4.73 -4.42
CA LEU A 82 4.58 -4.55 -3.83
C LEU A 82 4.55 -5.16 -2.43
N ILE A 83 5.45 -6.09 -2.17
CA ILE A 83 5.57 -6.81 -0.91
C ILE A 83 6.90 -6.47 -0.27
N ILE A 84 6.88 -6.13 1.03
CA ILE A 84 8.06 -5.84 1.82
C ILE A 84 8.10 -6.80 3.00
N GLY A 85 9.15 -7.60 3.06
CA GLY A 85 9.39 -8.50 4.19
C GLY A 85 10.63 -8.13 4.99
N ARG A 86 10.85 -8.89 6.06
CA ARG A 86 12.03 -8.73 6.91
C ARG A 86 13.29 -9.35 6.29
N TYR A 87 13.11 -10.49 5.65
CA TYR A 87 14.20 -11.34 5.18
C TYR A 87 14.31 -11.29 3.67
N GLN A 88 15.54 -11.21 3.15
CA GLN A 88 15.77 -11.23 1.70
C GLN A 88 15.29 -12.52 1.04
N ARG A 89 15.42 -13.66 1.73
CA ARG A 89 15.01 -14.97 1.24
C ARG A 89 14.03 -15.58 2.23
N LEU A 90 12.76 -15.69 1.81
CA LEU A 90 11.77 -16.43 2.57
C LEU A 90 11.80 -17.90 2.13
N HIS A 91 11.86 -18.81 3.10
CA HIS A 91 11.82 -20.25 2.82
C HIS A 91 10.56 -20.66 2.03
N CYS A 92 9.43 -19.97 2.25
CA CYS A 92 8.17 -20.22 1.54
C CYS A 92 8.24 -19.91 0.04
N PHE A 93 9.25 -19.18 -0.44
CA PHE A 93 9.42 -18.91 -1.88
C PHE A 93 9.99 -20.11 -2.64
N LYS A 94 10.37 -21.20 -1.96
CA LYS A 94 10.91 -22.43 -2.58
C LYS A 94 12.07 -22.12 -3.55
N ARG A 95 12.96 -21.21 -3.14
CA ARG A 95 14.12 -20.72 -3.91
C ARG A 95 13.80 -19.88 -5.16
N ARG A 96 12.54 -19.51 -5.38
CA ARG A 96 12.15 -18.54 -6.41
C ARG A 96 12.23 -17.10 -5.88
N SER A 97 12.45 -16.16 -6.76
CA SER A 97 12.32 -14.72 -6.54
C SER A 97 10.85 -14.30 -6.51
N GLY A 98 10.57 -13.13 -5.92
CA GLY A 98 9.22 -12.57 -5.95
C GLY A 98 8.73 -12.35 -7.39
N SER A 99 9.62 -11.92 -8.30
CA SER A 99 9.28 -11.72 -9.71
C SER A 99 8.85 -13.01 -10.40
N GLU A 100 9.50 -14.14 -10.12
CA GLU A 100 9.10 -15.46 -10.62
C GLU A 100 7.75 -15.94 -10.04
N LEU A 101 7.33 -15.36 -8.92
CA LEU A 101 6.04 -15.60 -8.29
C LEU A 101 4.98 -14.55 -8.66
N GLY A 102 5.33 -13.58 -9.52
CA GLY A 102 4.40 -12.55 -10.02
C GLY A 102 4.20 -11.35 -9.11
N PHE A 103 5.12 -11.05 -8.19
CA PHE A 103 5.05 -9.86 -7.34
C PHE A 103 6.42 -9.18 -7.14
N SER A 104 6.40 -7.87 -6.83
CA SER A 104 7.63 -7.15 -6.49
C SER A 104 7.95 -7.37 -5.02
N TYR A 105 9.12 -7.96 -4.72
CA TYR A 105 9.53 -8.23 -3.34
C TYR A 105 10.73 -7.39 -2.94
N PHE A 106 10.59 -6.65 -1.84
CA PHE A 106 11.64 -5.88 -1.18
C PHE A 106 11.84 -6.40 0.24
N PHE A 107 12.98 -6.08 0.83
CA PHE A 107 13.28 -6.47 2.19
C PHE A 107 14.00 -5.36 2.96
N ASN A 108 13.65 -5.21 4.24
CA ASN A 108 14.41 -4.43 5.20
C ASN A 108 14.11 -4.94 6.61
N THR A 109 14.97 -4.63 7.58
CA THR A 109 14.86 -5.14 8.96
C THR A 109 13.53 -4.84 9.65
N LYS A 110 12.83 -3.77 9.22
CA LYS A 110 11.53 -3.36 9.77
C LYS A 110 10.36 -4.03 9.05
N ALA A 111 10.51 -4.42 7.78
CA ALA A 111 9.42 -4.78 6.87
C ALA A 111 8.39 -3.65 6.66
N TRP A 112 8.87 -2.41 6.44
CA TRP A 112 8.04 -1.24 6.16
C TRP A 112 8.41 -0.59 4.84
N MET A 113 7.50 0.21 4.28
CA MET A 113 7.80 1.13 3.19
C MET A 113 8.91 2.10 3.60
N ASN A 114 9.83 2.40 2.69
CA ASN A 114 10.81 3.46 2.82
C ASN A 114 10.94 4.21 1.48
N HIS A 115 11.56 5.39 1.50
CA HIS A 115 11.65 6.23 0.30
C HIS A 115 12.39 5.56 -0.86
N MET A 116 13.44 4.76 -0.61
CA MET A 116 14.18 4.07 -1.67
C MET A 116 13.29 3.03 -2.38
N ILE A 117 12.51 2.25 -1.63
CA ILE A 117 11.59 1.25 -2.15
C ILE A 117 10.49 1.94 -2.97
N PHE A 118 9.91 3.02 -2.43
CA PHE A 118 8.86 3.77 -3.12
C PHE A 118 9.37 4.42 -4.42
N GLN A 119 10.55 5.06 -4.39
CA GLN A 119 11.17 5.67 -5.57
C GLN A 119 11.47 4.65 -6.67
N ASP A 120 12.01 3.49 -6.32
CA ASP A 120 12.25 2.39 -7.27
C ASP A 120 10.94 1.89 -7.90
N TRP A 121 9.92 1.66 -7.06
CA TRP A 121 8.63 1.20 -7.53
C TRP A 121 7.94 2.20 -8.47
N ILE A 122 7.90 3.48 -8.10
CA ILE A 122 7.21 4.50 -8.90
C ILE A 122 7.94 4.83 -10.20
N ALA A 123 9.29 4.78 -10.20
CA ALA A 123 10.07 4.90 -11.42
C ALA A 123 9.77 3.74 -12.39
N LYS A 124 9.70 2.51 -11.90
CA LYS A 124 9.31 1.33 -12.71
C LYS A 124 7.87 1.44 -13.21
N LEU A 125 6.95 1.94 -12.40
CA LEU A 125 5.58 2.20 -12.82
C LEU A 125 5.54 3.23 -13.95
N ASN A 126 6.30 4.32 -13.83
CA ASN A 126 6.40 5.35 -14.87
C ASN A 126 6.93 4.76 -16.18
N LEU A 127 8.01 3.97 -16.14
CA LEU A 127 8.53 3.29 -17.33
C LEU A 127 7.49 2.34 -17.96
N LYS A 128 6.74 1.59 -17.14
CA LYS A 128 5.64 0.74 -17.63
C LYS A 128 4.52 1.56 -18.30
N CYS A 129 4.23 2.76 -17.81
CA CYS A 129 3.25 3.67 -18.41
C CYS A 129 3.77 4.30 -19.71
N VAL A 130 5.04 4.72 -19.76
CA VAL A 130 5.73 5.21 -20.97
C VAL A 130 5.66 4.16 -22.08
N ALA A 131 6.04 2.91 -21.78
CA ALA A 131 6.03 1.81 -22.74
C ALA A 131 4.62 1.50 -23.29
N LYS A 132 3.58 1.86 -22.54
CA LYS A 132 2.17 1.67 -22.94
C LYS A 132 1.52 2.94 -23.48
N GLN A 133 2.28 4.02 -23.65
CA GLN A 133 1.78 5.35 -24.04
C GLN A 133 0.59 5.80 -23.19
N ARG A 134 0.67 5.55 -21.89
CA ARG A 134 -0.42 5.73 -20.94
C ARG A 134 -0.06 6.83 -19.94
N HIS A 135 -1.01 7.70 -19.63
CA HIS A 135 -0.87 8.70 -18.57
C HIS A 135 -1.85 8.39 -17.45
N ILE A 136 -1.34 8.24 -16.23
CA ILE A 136 -2.16 7.92 -15.06
C ILE A 136 -2.03 8.97 -13.97
N LEU A 137 -3.10 9.08 -13.19
CA LEU A 137 -3.12 9.79 -11.91
C LEU A 137 -2.98 8.76 -10.78
N LEU A 138 -2.04 8.94 -9.88
CA LEU A 138 -1.84 8.10 -8.69
C LEU A 138 -2.13 8.92 -7.42
N LEU A 139 -3.14 8.52 -6.67
CA LEU A 139 -3.53 9.11 -5.40
C LEU A 139 -2.89 8.34 -4.23
N LEU A 140 -2.20 9.06 -3.34
CA LEU A 140 -1.44 8.52 -2.21
C LEU A 140 -1.72 9.27 -0.92
N ASP A 141 -1.54 8.62 0.24
CA ASP A 141 -1.41 9.36 1.47
C ASP A 141 -0.09 10.13 1.53
N ASN A 142 -0.11 11.24 2.29
CA ASN A 142 1.07 12.02 2.59
C ASN A 142 1.88 11.37 3.72
N PHE A 143 2.44 10.19 3.44
CA PHE A 143 3.34 9.49 4.32
C PHE A 143 4.80 9.88 4.05
N ALA A 144 5.62 9.99 5.10
CA ALA A 144 7.01 10.44 5.00
C ALA A 144 7.90 9.57 4.09
N SER A 145 7.49 8.33 3.80
CA SER A 145 8.23 7.47 2.86
C SER A 145 7.82 7.65 1.40
N HIS A 146 6.74 8.38 1.10
CA HIS A 146 6.27 8.63 -0.27
C HIS A 146 7.00 9.82 -0.91
N LEU A 147 8.33 9.80 -0.85
CA LEU A 147 9.16 10.82 -1.49
C LEU A 147 9.33 10.51 -2.97
N LEU A 148 8.97 11.46 -3.82
CA LEU A 148 9.16 11.31 -5.26
C LEU A 148 10.65 11.21 -5.63
N PRO A 149 10.98 10.51 -6.73
CA PRO A 149 12.36 10.45 -7.21
C PRO A 149 12.85 11.84 -7.67
N PRO A 150 14.17 12.10 -7.65
CA PRO A 150 14.73 13.36 -8.15
C PRO A 150 14.45 13.59 -9.64
N ALA A 151 14.41 12.50 -10.43
CA ALA A 151 14.03 12.56 -11.83
C ALA A 151 12.51 12.73 -11.98
N PRO A 152 12.04 13.65 -12.84
CA PRO A 152 10.62 13.89 -13.01
C PRO A 152 9.91 12.68 -13.62
N LEU A 153 8.68 12.44 -13.16
CA LEU A 153 7.79 11.43 -13.74
C LEU A 153 7.04 12.03 -14.93
N THR A 154 7.08 11.36 -16.08
CA THR A 154 6.49 11.86 -17.33
C THR A 154 5.06 11.37 -17.57
N ASN A 155 4.74 10.19 -17.06
CA ASN A 155 3.50 9.45 -17.37
C ASN A 155 2.69 9.09 -16.12
N VAL A 156 3.24 9.35 -14.94
CA VAL A 156 2.56 9.16 -13.65
C VAL A 156 2.51 10.51 -12.97
N ARG A 157 1.32 11.12 -12.89
CA ARG A 157 1.06 12.26 -12.03
C ARG A 157 0.72 11.73 -10.64
N VAL A 158 1.39 12.25 -9.61
CA VAL A 158 1.13 11.88 -8.21
C VAL A 158 0.42 13.02 -7.52
N GLU A 159 -0.65 12.71 -6.80
CA GLU A 159 -1.33 13.65 -5.91
C GLU A 159 -1.41 13.04 -4.52
N PHE A 160 -1.04 13.81 -3.51
CA PHE A 160 -1.08 13.41 -2.11
C PHE A 160 -2.35 13.92 -1.45
N PHE A 161 -3.01 13.08 -0.67
CA PHE A 161 -4.05 13.51 0.27
C PHE A 161 -3.42 14.41 1.35
N GLN A 162 -4.14 15.43 1.82
CA GLN A 162 -3.65 16.27 2.90
C GLN A 162 -3.55 15.50 4.22
N LEU A 163 -2.68 15.98 5.12
CA LEU A 163 -2.48 15.38 6.44
C LEU A 163 -3.80 15.33 7.22
N ASN A 164 -4.02 14.23 7.96
CA ASN A 164 -5.19 13.94 8.79
C ASN A 164 -6.50 13.59 8.05
N MET A 165 -6.45 13.40 6.73
CA MET A 165 -7.64 13.18 5.90
C MET A 165 -7.77 11.78 5.33
N THR A 166 -6.74 10.96 5.54
CA THR A 166 -6.64 9.60 5.02
C THR A 166 -7.84 8.73 5.38
N SER A 167 -8.26 8.69 6.65
CA SER A 167 -9.40 7.86 7.07
C SER A 167 -10.75 8.25 6.46
N HIS A 168 -10.89 9.48 5.96
CA HIS A 168 -12.12 9.98 5.34
C HIS A 168 -12.07 9.95 3.81
N LEU A 169 -10.87 9.98 3.22
CA LEU A 169 -10.66 10.15 1.78
C LEU A 169 -10.09 8.92 1.07
N GLN A 170 -9.44 8.00 1.79
CA GLN A 170 -8.82 6.80 1.22
C GLN A 170 -9.90 5.81 0.74
N PRO A 171 -10.09 5.64 -0.59
CA PRO A 171 -11.09 4.70 -1.10
C PRO A 171 -10.70 3.23 -0.80
N LEU A 172 -9.40 2.95 -0.66
CA LEU A 172 -8.89 1.63 -0.29
C LEU A 172 -9.27 1.25 1.16
N ASP A 173 -9.23 2.21 2.08
CA ASP A 173 -9.66 2.03 3.47
C ASP A 173 -11.18 1.81 3.59
N GLY A 174 -11.97 2.40 2.70
CA GLY A 174 -13.44 2.40 2.75
C GLY A 174 -14.15 1.11 2.28
N GLY A 175 -13.45 0.13 1.68
CA GLY A 175 -14.11 -1.15 1.31
C GLY A 175 -13.28 -2.19 0.57
N ILE A 176 -12.29 -1.77 -0.23
CA ILE A 176 -11.47 -2.72 -1.03
C ILE A 176 -10.57 -3.56 -0.12
N ILE A 177 -10.01 -2.98 0.93
CA ILE A 177 -9.17 -3.68 1.91
C ILE A 177 -9.98 -4.63 2.79
N GLN A 178 -11.26 -4.37 3.04
CA GLN A 178 -12.13 -5.26 3.82
C GLN A 178 -12.38 -6.58 3.09
N ASN A 179 -12.54 -6.56 1.77
CA ASN A 179 -12.63 -7.78 0.94
C ASN A 179 -11.29 -8.54 0.84
N PHE A 180 -10.16 -7.89 1.07
CA PHE A 180 -8.89 -8.61 1.24
C PHE A 180 -8.78 -9.25 2.63
N LYS A 181 -9.42 -8.68 3.68
CA LYS A 181 -9.43 -9.30 5.03
C LYS A 181 -10.19 -10.62 5.08
N SER A 182 -11.24 -10.81 4.26
CA SER A 182 -12.02 -12.05 4.26
C SER A 182 -11.26 -13.22 3.60
N ASN A 183 -10.38 -12.96 2.64
CA ASN A 183 -9.68 -13.99 1.88
C ASN A 183 -8.36 -14.50 2.52
N PHE A 184 -7.91 -13.90 3.62
CA PHE A 184 -6.66 -14.28 4.31
C PHE A 184 -6.86 -14.65 5.78
N LYS A 185 -8.12 -14.87 6.21
CA LYS A 185 -8.41 -15.55 7.48
C LYS A 185 -8.40 -17.06 7.24
N THR A 186 -7.29 -17.70 7.58
CA THR A 186 -7.19 -19.14 7.85
C THR A 186 -6.29 -19.32 9.06
#